data_AF-A0A1M3N6I0-F1
#
_entry.id   AF-A0A1M3N6I0-F1
#
_cell.length_a   1.000
_cell.length_b   1.000
_cell.length_c   1.000
_cell.angle_alpha   90.00
_cell.angle_beta   90.00
_cell.angle_gamma   90.00
#
_symmetry.space_group_name_H-M   'P 1'
#
loop_
_entity.id
_entity.type
_entity.pdbx_description
1 polymer ?
#
loop_
_entity_poly.entity_id
_entity_poly.type
_entity_poly.pdbx_seq_one_letter_code
_entity_poly.pdbx_strand_id
1 'polypeptide(L)'
;MFATVVSMGVGCAATEEEGEDVDGELEASPDEIREVLTGPVKKNTDAEVWSVENAWADSTTPAARKAGIAWGENSGLTWEQKYQQWAATFEKVDAIRWGKTIRITTPYGRTMDGPVLECADVATWLRMTFAAWYHLPFYMTGYRNGQPIYYGHFGVVNQNGDPVSGFPRFKSLYRDYEKTWNAGAAWPSDANLRKRHVGTDDGAEGVRIGDDKTLKAGDGAGAYFDELFLNKRAGYLMILLDSSFGSANLADGANLFHIKPEATSPGDVLVERWQKNGIGHVLPVMTSVKTPGDKLRLTTASGSMPRRQPSWESESQSANYFKLQYTGGRGTTADGTPYAKLGGGIRRWRTPALQNGRWNNIVPPRDQSIYIEDRDLEGIASRPERFEQLLAEDTPEAERDAALATIESARQALLERPASCSSRTKREGGFDSLYDVMSRAFGKSRAQVDAEYRKHEDYVFAELEYNQSKTCCWNSTTPQMAQIVLDYAAKEKQQNDANGVCKQPTPFKSSGGGKYDTWKNHASTIGRASDWRAWSEDEPCTQRDVAEDTVGARGKVEMCR
;
A
#
# COMPACT_ATOMS: atom_id res chain seq x y z
N MET A 1 4.18 -63.48 -10.69
CA MET A 1 4.03 -62.93 -9.33
C MET A 1 4.06 -61.41 -9.45
N PHE A 2 2.91 -60.78 -9.69
CA PHE A 2 2.66 -59.37 -9.38
C PHE A 2 1.18 -59.30 -9.03
N ALA A 3 0.92 -59.11 -7.75
CA ALA A 3 -0.42 -59.03 -7.20
C ALA A 3 -0.87 -57.57 -7.22
N THR A 4 -2.07 -57.40 -7.78
CA THR A 4 -2.96 -56.26 -7.66
C THR A 4 -3.18 -55.84 -6.21
N VAL A 5 -3.17 -54.53 -5.94
CA VAL A 5 -3.91 -53.95 -4.82
C VAL A 5 -4.79 -52.83 -5.37
N VAL A 6 -6.09 -53.11 -5.38
CA VAL A 6 -7.18 -52.14 -5.51
C VAL A 6 -7.50 -51.66 -4.10
N SER A 7 -7.59 -50.35 -3.88
CA SER A 7 -8.29 -49.78 -2.72
C SER A 7 -9.42 -48.88 -3.22
N MET A 8 -10.64 -49.36 -3.08
CA MET A 8 -11.86 -48.54 -3.11
C MET A 8 -11.96 -47.75 -1.80
N GLY A 9 -12.33 -46.48 -1.90
CA GLY A 9 -12.62 -45.60 -0.76
C GLY A 9 -13.66 -44.55 -1.14
N VAL A 10 -14.93 -44.97 -1.07
CA VAL A 10 -16.18 -44.23 -0.79
C VAL A 10 -16.18 -42.71 -1.00
N GLY A 11 -16.98 -42.28 -1.98
CA GLY A 11 -17.41 -40.89 -2.10
C GLY A 11 -18.45 -40.51 -1.02
N CYS A 12 -18.32 -39.29 -0.51
CA CYS A 12 -19.42 -38.50 0.01
C CYS A 12 -19.38 -37.14 -0.69
N ALA A 13 -20.54 -36.74 -1.20
CA ALA A 13 -20.76 -35.60 -2.06
C ALA A 13 -20.32 -34.26 -1.43
N ALA A 14 -19.48 -33.51 -2.14
CA ALA A 14 -19.37 -32.07 -1.99
C ALA A 14 -20.15 -31.44 -3.14
N THR A 15 -21.20 -30.70 -2.79
CA THR A 15 -21.99 -29.88 -3.69
C THR A 15 -21.12 -28.84 -4.38
N GLU A 16 -21.26 -28.78 -5.69
CA GLU A 16 -20.70 -27.79 -6.62
C GLU A 16 -21.02 -26.36 -6.15
N GLU A 17 -19.99 -25.56 -5.88
CA GLU A 17 -19.91 -24.11 -6.11
C GLU A 17 -18.49 -23.62 -5.74
N GLU A 18 -17.46 -24.16 -6.41
CA GLU A 18 -16.14 -23.53 -6.43
C GLU A 18 -16.07 -22.69 -7.70
N GLY A 19 -16.23 -21.37 -7.54
CA GLY A 19 -15.70 -20.43 -8.52
C GLY A 19 -14.19 -20.54 -8.47
N GLU A 20 -13.57 -20.87 -9.60
CA GLU A 20 -12.11 -20.90 -9.76
C GLU A 20 -11.51 -19.62 -9.15
N ASP A 21 -10.64 -19.78 -8.15
CA ASP A 21 -9.76 -18.72 -7.69
C ASP A 21 -8.91 -18.27 -8.88
N VAL A 22 -9.23 -17.09 -9.41
CA VAL A 22 -8.39 -16.43 -10.42
C VAL A 22 -7.22 -15.79 -9.68
N ASP A 23 -6.33 -16.63 -9.17
CA ASP A 23 -5.09 -16.22 -8.53
C ASP A 23 -4.06 -15.83 -9.62
N GLY A 24 -3.60 -14.58 -9.55
CA GLY A 24 -2.51 -14.05 -10.34
C GLY A 24 -2.61 -12.54 -10.54
N GLU A 25 -1.62 -11.80 -10.02
CA GLU A 25 -1.43 -10.38 -10.34
C GLU A 25 -1.40 -10.21 -11.87
N LEU A 26 -2.18 -9.27 -12.42
CA LEU A 26 -2.18 -9.06 -13.86
C LEU A 26 -0.80 -8.57 -14.30
N GLU A 27 -0.33 -9.12 -15.42
CA GLU A 27 0.92 -8.69 -15.99
C GLU A 27 0.86 -7.18 -16.31
N ALA A 28 1.95 -6.48 -16.01
CA ALA A 28 2.22 -5.22 -16.67
C ALA A 28 2.48 -5.49 -18.17
N SER A 29 2.29 -4.47 -19.01
CA SER A 29 2.65 -4.55 -20.43
C SER A 29 4.09 -5.10 -20.61
N PRO A 30 4.34 -6.01 -21.57
CA PRO A 30 5.70 -6.46 -21.90
C PRO A 30 6.59 -5.36 -22.54
N ASP A 31 5.98 -4.27 -23.03
CA ASP A 31 6.68 -3.12 -23.65
C ASP A 31 6.97 -2.00 -22.63
N GLU A 32 7.94 -1.12 -22.96
CA GLU A 32 8.17 0.15 -22.23
C GLU A 32 6.85 0.94 -22.06
N ILE A 33 6.74 1.70 -20.96
CA ILE A 33 5.57 2.48 -20.51
C ILE A 33 4.78 3.06 -21.69
N ARG A 34 3.46 2.81 -21.71
CA ARG A 34 2.60 3.21 -22.83
C ARG A 34 1.82 4.47 -22.50
N GLU A 35 1.96 5.46 -23.36
CA GLU A 35 1.35 6.78 -23.13
C GLU A 35 -0.18 6.76 -23.28
N VAL A 36 -0.73 6.07 -24.28
CA VAL A 36 -2.19 5.96 -24.47
C VAL A 36 -2.53 4.58 -25.05
N LEU A 37 -3.56 3.96 -24.48
CA LEU A 37 -4.19 2.77 -25.04
C LEU A 37 -5.66 3.05 -25.36
N THR A 38 -6.07 2.63 -26.55
CA THR A 38 -7.49 2.62 -26.94
C THR A 38 -8.25 1.69 -26.01
N GLY A 39 -9.18 2.21 -25.22
CA GLY A 39 -9.93 1.39 -24.30
C GLY A 39 -11.09 0.63 -24.95
N PRO A 40 -11.92 -0.04 -24.14
CA PRO A 40 -12.90 -0.99 -24.63
C PRO A 40 -14.05 -0.30 -25.36
N VAL A 41 -14.67 -1.02 -26.30
CA VAL A 41 -15.94 -0.60 -26.90
C VAL A 41 -16.99 -0.50 -25.80
N LYS A 42 -17.74 0.61 -25.79
CA LYS A 42 -18.90 0.76 -24.90
C LYS A 42 -19.96 -0.24 -25.33
N LYS A 43 -20.30 -1.16 -24.43
CA LYS A 43 -21.34 -2.16 -24.63
C LYS A 43 -22.16 -2.31 -23.35
N ASN A 44 -23.48 -2.45 -23.51
CA ASN A 44 -24.34 -2.80 -22.40
C ASN A 44 -24.23 -4.32 -22.17
N THR A 45 -23.79 -4.71 -20.99
CA THR A 45 -23.64 -6.12 -20.61
C THR A 45 -24.06 -6.33 -19.17
N ASP A 46 -24.32 -7.59 -18.81
CA ASP A 46 -24.61 -7.99 -17.43
C ASP A 46 -23.36 -8.02 -16.54
N ALA A 47 -22.18 -7.75 -17.10
CA ALA A 47 -20.96 -7.55 -16.31
C ALA A 47 -20.89 -6.19 -15.64
N GLU A 48 -21.78 -5.24 -15.99
CA GLU A 48 -21.74 -3.89 -15.45
C GLU A 48 -21.88 -3.85 -13.92
N VAL A 49 -21.04 -3.05 -13.29
CA VAL A 49 -20.99 -2.82 -11.84
C VAL A 49 -21.92 -1.67 -11.46
N TRP A 50 -21.80 -0.54 -12.17
CA TRP A 50 -22.74 0.58 -12.10
C TRP A 50 -22.93 1.25 -13.45
N SER A 51 -24.11 1.82 -13.66
CA SER A 51 -24.38 2.64 -14.84
C SER A 51 -23.72 4.02 -14.68
N VAL A 52 -23.13 4.53 -15.75
CA VAL A 52 -22.54 5.87 -15.78
C VAL A 52 -23.62 6.91 -16.02
N GLU A 53 -23.77 7.83 -15.07
CA GLU A 53 -24.79 8.90 -15.09
C GLU A 53 -24.15 10.29 -15.16
N ASN A 54 -22.88 10.42 -14.80
CA ASN A 54 -22.14 11.68 -14.81
C ASN A 54 -20.84 11.54 -15.62
N ALA A 55 -20.37 12.63 -16.23
CA ALA A 55 -19.04 12.72 -16.81
C ALA A 55 -18.10 13.51 -15.91
N TRP A 56 -16.83 13.12 -15.82
CA TRP A 56 -15.83 13.80 -14.99
C TRP A 56 -15.68 15.31 -15.23
N ALA A 57 -15.97 15.76 -16.46
CA ALA A 57 -15.91 17.15 -16.88
C ALA A 57 -17.17 17.97 -16.52
N ASP A 58 -18.25 17.32 -16.08
CA ASP A 58 -19.50 18.02 -15.77
C ASP A 58 -19.33 18.97 -14.59
N SER A 59 -19.73 20.23 -14.78
CA SER A 59 -19.79 21.26 -13.72
C SER A 59 -21.17 21.93 -13.61
N THR A 60 -22.05 21.73 -14.59
CA THR A 60 -23.31 22.46 -14.71
C THR A 60 -24.55 21.57 -14.75
N THR A 61 -24.41 20.25 -14.77
CA THR A 61 -25.55 19.31 -14.71
C THR A 61 -26.27 19.42 -13.35
N PRO A 62 -27.53 18.99 -13.24
CA PRO A 62 -28.25 18.99 -11.95
C PRO A 62 -27.48 18.25 -10.85
N ALA A 63 -26.90 17.10 -11.17
CA ALA A 63 -26.05 16.34 -10.25
C ALA A 63 -24.76 17.10 -9.90
N ALA A 64 -24.11 17.76 -10.86
CA ALA A 64 -22.91 18.55 -10.61
C ALA A 64 -23.20 19.82 -9.76
N ARG A 65 -24.42 20.36 -9.79
CA ARG A 65 -24.81 21.52 -8.96
C ARG A 65 -25.21 21.15 -7.54
N LYS A 66 -25.47 19.87 -7.24
CA LYS A 66 -25.85 19.44 -5.89
C LYS A 66 -24.67 19.59 -4.92
N ALA A 67 -24.97 20.03 -3.69
CA ALA A 67 -24.01 19.99 -2.58
C ALA A 67 -23.53 18.54 -2.34
N GLY A 68 -22.30 18.41 -1.88
CA GLY A 68 -21.69 17.11 -1.57
C GLY A 68 -20.86 17.18 -0.31
N ILE A 69 -19.90 16.25 -0.17
CA ILE A 69 -19.13 16.07 1.06
C ILE A 69 -18.26 17.30 1.36
N ALA A 70 -17.63 17.88 0.33
CA ALA A 70 -16.61 18.92 0.48
C ALA A 70 -16.95 20.23 -0.27
N TRP A 71 -18.14 20.33 -0.88
CA TRP A 71 -18.54 21.47 -1.70
C TRP A 71 -20.01 21.84 -1.48
N GLY A 72 -20.29 23.14 -1.57
CA GLY A 72 -21.66 23.68 -1.54
C GLY A 72 -22.42 23.50 -2.86
N GLU A 73 -23.70 23.88 -2.86
CA GLU A 73 -24.51 23.93 -4.07
C GLU A 73 -23.92 24.90 -5.10
N ASN A 74 -24.06 24.56 -6.38
CA ASN A 74 -23.60 25.38 -7.50
C ASN A 74 -22.11 25.80 -7.41
N SER A 75 -21.26 24.92 -6.87
CA SER A 75 -19.82 25.21 -6.67
C SER A 75 -19.05 25.55 -7.96
N GLY A 76 -19.61 25.22 -9.13
CA GLY A 76 -18.94 25.39 -10.43
C GLY A 76 -17.79 24.42 -10.68
N LEU A 77 -17.54 23.50 -9.75
CA LEU A 77 -16.46 22.53 -9.82
C LEU A 77 -16.83 21.35 -10.72
N THR A 78 -15.85 20.87 -11.49
CA THR A 78 -15.97 19.58 -12.16
C THR A 78 -15.87 18.44 -11.15
N TRP A 79 -16.31 17.23 -11.53
CA TRP A 79 -16.14 16.05 -10.67
C TRP A 79 -14.67 15.72 -10.36
N GLU A 80 -13.74 16.05 -11.26
CA GLU A 80 -12.30 15.92 -10.99
C GLU A 80 -11.84 16.86 -9.86
N GLN A 81 -12.31 18.11 -9.86
CA GLN A 81 -12.05 19.05 -8.76
C GLN A 81 -12.70 18.59 -7.45
N LYS A 82 -13.90 18.02 -7.53
CA LYS A 82 -14.61 17.50 -6.35
C LYS A 82 -13.92 16.30 -5.73
N TYR A 83 -13.33 15.42 -6.53
CA TYR A 83 -12.48 14.32 -6.03
C TYR A 83 -11.28 14.86 -5.25
N GLN A 84 -10.59 15.87 -5.79
CA GLN A 84 -9.47 16.51 -5.11
C GLN A 84 -9.90 17.19 -3.80
N GLN A 85 -11.05 17.88 -3.80
CA GLN A 85 -11.58 18.47 -2.57
C GLN A 85 -11.98 17.42 -1.54
N TRP A 86 -12.61 16.32 -1.95
CA TRP A 86 -12.95 15.21 -1.05
C TRP A 86 -11.71 14.59 -0.42
N ALA A 87 -10.66 14.30 -1.20
CA ALA A 87 -9.40 13.79 -0.67
C ALA A 87 -8.78 14.75 0.36
N ALA A 88 -8.93 16.07 0.16
CA ALA A 88 -8.44 17.09 1.06
C ALA A 88 -9.21 17.19 2.39
N THR A 89 -10.41 16.60 2.52
CA THR A 89 -11.19 16.66 3.77
C THR A 89 -10.89 15.51 4.73
N PHE A 90 -9.96 14.62 4.41
CA PHE A 90 -9.72 13.45 5.27
C PHE A 90 -9.06 13.85 6.57
N GLU A 91 -9.48 13.19 7.64
CA GLU A 91 -8.95 13.45 8.98
C GLU A 91 -7.82 12.47 9.30
N LYS A 92 -6.79 12.98 9.97
CA LYS A 92 -5.71 12.17 10.52
C LYS A 92 -6.10 11.65 11.90
N VAL A 93 -6.36 10.35 12.02
CA VAL A 93 -6.83 9.70 13.26
C VAL A 93 -5.88 8.59 13.69
N ASP A 94 -6.03 8.06 14.90
CA ASP A 94 -5.23 6.90 15.35
C ASP A 94 -5.60 5.64 14.57
N ALA A 95 -4.58 4.89 14.15
CA ALA A 95 -4.76 3.58 13.53
C ALA A 95 -5.00 2.48 14.59
N ILE A 96 -5.63 1.38 14.20
CA ILE A 96 -5.95 0.26 15.11
C ILE A 96 -4.72 -0.46 15.65
N ARG A 97 -3.60 -0.41 14.92
CA ARG A 97 -2.33 -1.01 15.33
C ARG A 97 -1.39 0.07 15.84
N TRP A 98 -0.84 0.86 14.93
CA TRP A 98 0.15 1.89 15.26
C TRP A 98 0.12 3.04 14.26
N GLY A 99 0.48 4.23 14.73
CA GLY A 99 0.60 5.43 13.92
C GLY A 99 -0.75 6.08 13.66
N LYS A 100 -0.81 6.83 12.56
CA LYS A 100 -2.01 7.58 12.17
C LYS A 100 -2.55 7.02 10.87
N THR A 101 -3.86 6.94 10.75
CA THR A 101 -4.59 6.56 9.53
C THR A 101 -5.49 7.70 9.06
N ILE A 102 -6.15 7.46 7.96
CA ILE A 102 -7.14 8.34 7.34
C ILE A 102 -8.52 8.03 7.91
N ARG A 103 -9.35 9.05 8.11
CA ARG A 103 -10.80 8.93 8.29
C ARG A 103 -11.50 9.67 7.17
N ILE A 104 -12.47 8.99 6.57
CA ILE A 104 -13.28 9.50 5.47
C ILE A 104 -14.73 9.70 5.91
N THR A 105 -15.39 10.64 5.25
CA THR A 105 -16.85 10.79 5.30
C THR A 105 -17.45 10.35 3.97
N THR A 106 -18.50 9.52 4.03
CA THR A 106 -19.22 9.05 2.84
C THR A 106 -20.31 10.05 2.42
N PRO A 107 -20.82 9.99 1.17
CA PRO A 107 -21.94 10.83 0.74
C PRO A 107 -23.23 10.60 1.53
N TYR A 108 -23.29 9.51 2.30
CA TYR A 108 -24.42 9.11 3.12
C TYR A 108 -24.29 9.55 4.58
N GLY A 109 -23.25 10.34 4.91
CA GLY A 109 -23.02 10.89 6.26
C GLY A 109 -22.35 9.93 7.24
N ARG A 110 -21.83 8.79 6.78
CA ARG A 110 -21.09 7.84 7.64
C ARG A 110 -19.62 8.21 7.71
N THR A 111 -18.98 8.01 8.86
CA THR A 111 -17.53 8.10 9.02
C THR A 111 -16.89 6.73 9.09
N MET A 112 -15.75 6.54 8.42
CA MET A 112 -15.00 5.27 8.40
C MET A 112 -13.51 5.54 8.44
N ASP A 113 -12.76 4.71 9.17
CA ASP A 113 -11.30 4.78 9.17
C ASP A 113 -10.74 3.98 7.98
N GLY A 114 -9.49 4.23 7.58
CA GLY A 114 -8.89 3.61 6.40
C GLY A 114 -8.95 2.06 6.44
N PRO A 115 -9.22 1.40 5.31
CA PRO A 115 -9.22 -0.07 5.22
C PRO A 115 -7.82 -0.66 5.38
N VAL A 116 -7.71 -1.96 5.64
CA VAL A 116 -6.41 -2.67 5.60
C VAL A 116 -6.13 -3.10 4.16
N LEU A 117 -5.21 -2.41 3.48
CA LEU A 117 -4.91 -2.61 2.05
C LEU A 117 -3.40 -2.64 1.77
N GLU A 118 -3.01 -3.06 0.56
CA GLU A 118 -1.66 -2.90 0.05
C GLU A 118 -1.39 -1.44 -0.36
N CYS A 119 -0.18 -1.15 -0.85
CA CYS A 119 0.22 0.22 -1.17
C CYS A 119 -0.52 0.83 -2.37
N ALA A 120 -0.56 0.11 -3.51
CA ALA A 120 -1.23 0.57 -4.72
C ALA A 120 -2.74 0.72 -4.53
N ASP A 121 -3.31 -0.17 -3.72
CA ASP A 121 -4.74 -0.27 -3.49
C ASP A 121 -5.31 0.96 -2.80
N VAL A 122 -4.54 1.67 -1.98
CA VAL A 122 -5.04 2.90 -1.35
C VAL A 122 -5.42 3.92 -2.42
N ALA A 123 -4.57 4.13 -3.42
CA ALA A 123 -4.87 5.07 -4.51
C ALA A 123 -6.06 4.59 -5.35
N THR A 124 -6.08 3.29 -5.70
CA THR A 124 -7.16 2.68 -6.48
C THR A 124 -8.50 2.75 -5.75
N TRP A 125 -8.52 2.39 -4.47
CA TRP A 125 -9.68 2.47 -3.58
C TRP A 125 -10.24 3.88 -3.53
N LEU A 126 -9.40 4.90 -3.35
CA LEU A 126 -9.86 6.29 -3.33
C LEU A 126 -10.56 6.69 -4.63
N ARG A 127 -9.91 6.45 -5.78
CA ARG A 127 -10.45 6.87 -7.08
C ARG A 127 -11.71 6.09 -7.44
N MET A 128 -11.69 4.77 -7.27
CA MET A 128 -12.81 3.89 -7.59
C MET A 128 -14.01 4.18 -6.69
N THR A 129 -13.79 4.37 -5.39
CA THR A 129 -14.86 4.67 -4.42
C THR A 129 -15.61 5.94 -4.80
N PHE A 130 -14.87 7.02 -5.07
CA PHE A 130 -15.50 8.28 -5.50
C PHE A 130 -16.26 8.11 -6.82
N ALA A 131 -15.69 7.37 -7.78
CA ALA A 131 -16.34 7.14 -9.06
C ALA A 131 -17.65 6.35 -8.93
N ALA A 132 -17.67 5.32 -8.07
CA ALA A 132 -18.85 4.50 -7.82
C ALA A 132 -19.98 5.33 -7.17
N TRP A 133 -19.68 6.08 -6.11
CA TRP A 133 -20.67 6.89 -5.40
C TRP A 133 -21.37 7.95 -6.26
N TYR A 134 -20.68 8.47 -7.26
CA TYR A 134 -21.17 9.53 -8.13
C TYR A 134 -21.48 9.05 -9.54
N HIS A 135 -21.52 7.72 -9.77
CA HIS A 135 -21.83 7.12 -11.07
C HIS A 135 -20.97 7.69 -12.23
N LEU A 136 -19.69 7.90 -11.96
CA LEU A 136 -18.69 8.39 -12.93
C LEU A 136 -18.08 7.20 -13.68
N PRO A 137 -17.60 7.38 -14.92
CA PRO A 137 -16.89 6.32 -15.61
C PRO A 137 -15.53 6.09 -14.93
N PHE A 138 -15.21 4.84 -14.65
CA PHE A 138 -13.92 4.39 -14.10
C PHE A 138 -13.49 3.13 -14.84
N TYR A 139 -12.20 3.02 -15.18
CA TYR A 139 -11.57 1.74 -15.45
C TYR A 139 -10.05 1.82 -15.31
N MET A 140 -9.44 0.67 -15.03
CA MET A 140 -8.01 0.43 -15.12
C MET A 140 -7.71 -0.58 -16.21
N THR A 141 -6.56 -0.43 -16.86
CA THR A 141 -6.04 -1.32 -17.90
C THR A 141 -4.94 -2.18 -17.31
N GLY A 142 -5.07 -3.50 -17.47
CA GLY A 142 -4.05 -4.49 -17.18
C GLY A 142 -3.86 -5.44 -18.36
N TYR A 143 -3.02 -6.47 -18.21
CA TYR A 143 -2.78 -7.45 -19.27
C TYR A 143 -2.97 -8.88 -18.78
N ARG A 144 -3.51 -9.71 -19.67
CA ARG A 144 -3.59 -11.16 -19.48
C ARG A 144 -3.17 -11.82 -20.77
N ASN A 145 -2.11 -12.64 -20.73
CA ASN A 145 -1.55 -13.31 -21.90
C ASN A 145 -1.24 -12.34 -23.05
N GLY A 146 -0.62 -11.19 -22.73
CA GLY A 146 -0.27 -10.14 -23.68
C GLY A 146 -1.44 -9.35 -24.28
N GLN A 147 -2.69 -9.62 -23.89
CA GLN A 147 -3.87 -8.90 -24.35
C GLN A 147 -4.38 -7.92 -23.28
N PRO A 148 -4.84 -6.71 -23.67
CA PRO A 148 -5.36 -5.75 -22.70
C PRO A 148 -6.71 -6.22 -22.16
N ILE A 149 -6.83 -6.17 -20.84
CA ILE A 149 -8.06 -6.42 -20.07
C ILE A 149 -8.40 -5.17 -19.25
N TYR A 150 -9.69 -4.88 -19.13
CA TYR A 150 -10.17 -3.66 -18.50
C TYR A 150 -11.10 -3.98 -17.34
N TYR A 151 -10.82 -3.39 -16.18
CA TYR A 151 -11.60 -3.54 -14.95
C TYR A 151 -12.21 -2.20 -14.62
N GLY A 152 -13.53 -2.10 -14.48
CA GLY A 152 -14.15 -0.81 -14.21
C GLY A 152 -15.65 -0.87 -14.03
N HIS A 153 -16.31 0.27 -14.24
CA HIS A 153 -17.76 0.43 -14.10
C HIS A 153 -18.59 -0.57 -14.92
N PHE A 154 -18.05 -1.03 -16.06
CA PHE A 154 -18.65 -2.03 -16.95
C PHE A 154 -18.34 -3.49 -16.56
N GLY A 155 -17.62 -3.72 -15.45
CA GLY A 155 -17.13 -5.04 -15.03
C GLY A 155 -15.72 -5.32 -15.56
N VAL A 156 -15.47 -6.59 -15.86
CA VAL A 156 -14.20 -7.05 -16.46
C VAL A 156 -14.45 -7.43 -17.92
N VAL A 157 -13.88 -6.66 -18.84
CA VAL A 157 -14.13 -6.79 -20.29
C VAL A 157 -12.84 -6.78 -21.09
N ASN A 158 -12.91 -7.33 -22.31
CA ASN A 158 -11.84 -7.24 -23.30
C ASN A 158 -11.96 -5.94 -24.14
N GLN A 159 -11.08 -5.76 -25.12
CA GLN A 159 -11.07 -4.57 -25.99
C GLN A 159 -12.34 -4.36 -26.84
N ASN A 160 -13.12 -5.42 -27.07
CA ASN A 160 -14.40 -5.36 -27.78
C ASN A 160 -15.58 -5.04 -26.84
N GLY A 161 -15.32 -4.83 -25.56
CA GLY A 161 -16.36 -4.62 -24.55
C GLY A 161 -17.12 -5.89 -24.19
N ASP A 162 -16.62 -7.07 -24.60
CA ASP A 162 -17.21 -8.35 -24.24
C ASP A 162 -16.68 -8.78 -22.87
N PRO A 163 -17.55 -9.28 -21.96
CA PRO A 163 -17.07 -9.66 -20.65
C PRO A 163 -16.20 -10.90 -20.69
N VAL A 164 -15.13 -10.88 -19.91
CA VAL A 164 -14.10 -11.92 -19.90
C VAL A 164 -14.59 -13.13 -19.11
N SER A 165 -14.34 -14.33 -19.63
CA SER A 165 -14.68 -15.58 -18.96
C SER A 165 -13.93 -15.72 -17.63
N GLY A 166 -14.59 -16.32 -16.63
CA GLY A 166 -14.07 -16.46 -15.26
C GLY A 166 -14.37 -15.26 -14.35
N PHE A 167 -14.84 -14.12 -14.90
CA PHE A 167 -15.22 -12.97 -14.07
C PHE A 167 -16.75 -12.87 -13.85
N PRO A 168 -17.18 -12.30 -12.71
CA PRO A 168 -18.58 -12.18 -12.38
C PRO A 168 -19.40 -11.38 -13.41
N ARG A 169 -20.64 -11.83 -13.63
CA ARG A 169 -21.69 -11.00 -14.23
C ARG A 169 -22.36 -10.18 -13.12
N PHE A 170 -21.74 -9.06 -12.76
CA PHE A 170 -22.07 -8.25 -11.58
C PHE A 170 -23.55 -7.87 -11.47
N LYS A 171 -24.20 -7.48 -12.58
CA LYS A 171 -25.63 -7.12 -12.56
C LYS A 171 -26.51 -8.26 -12.06
N SER A 172 -26.18 -9.48 -12.51
CA SER A 172 -26.96 -10.69 -12.25
C SER A 172 -26.65 -11.30 -10.89
N LEU A 173 -25.39 -11.21 -10.44
CA LEU A 173 -24.92 -11.91 -9.24
C LEU A 173 -25.05 -11.08 -7.97
N TYR A 174 -24.85 -9.76 -8.03
CA TYR A 174 -24.75 -8.94 -6.81
C TYR A 174 -25.80 -7.83 -6.77
N ARG A 175 -26.17 -7.49 -5.53
CA ARG A 175 -27.24 -6.54 -5.24
C ARG A 175 -26.74 -5.10 -5.26
N ASP A 176 -27.63 -4.23 -5.72
CA ASP A 176 -27.48 -2.79 -5.64
C ASP A 176 -28.63 -2.24 -4.78
N TYR A 177 -28.28 -1.57 -3.69
CA TYR A 177 -29.23 -1.02 -2.72
C TYR A 177 -29.38 0.52 -2.83
N GLU A 178 -28.72 1.18 -3.77
CA GLU A 178 -28.71 2.65 -3.86
C GLU A 178 -30.10 3.27 -4.03
N LYS A 179 -31.01 2.56 -4.70
CA LYS A 179 -32.39 3.01 -4.94
C LYS A 179 -33.40 2.56 -3.89
N THR A 180 -33.02 1.65 -3.00
CA THR A 180 -33.93 1.05 -2.01
C THR A 180 -33.59 1.42 -0.57
N TRP A 181 -32.35 1.82 -0.31
CA TRP A 181 -31.94 2.32 1.00
C TRP A 181 -32.33 3.80 1.18
N ASN A 182 -32.65 4.18 2.43
CA ASN A 182 -33.00 5.54 2.81
C ASN A 182 -32.24 5.95 4.07
N ALA A 183 -31.94 7.24 4.22
CA ALA A 183 -31.28 7.77 5.40
C ALA A 183 -32.04 7.40 6.70
N GLY A 184 -31.31 6.92 7.70
CA GLY A 184 -31.86 6.43 8.96
C GLY A 184 -32.27 4.95 8.96
N ALA A 185 -32.37 4.29 7.80
CA ALA A 185 -32.57 2.85 7.73
C ALA A 185 -31.28 2.09 8.06
N ALA A 186 -31.42 0.85 8.55
CA ALA A 186 -30.29 -0.04 8.76
C ALA A 186 -29.48 -0.21 7.46
N TRP A 187 -28.14 -0.22 7.58
CA TRP A 187 -27.28 -0.40 6.42
C TRP A 187 -27.48 -1.81 5.84
N PRO A 188 -27.72 -1.95 4.53
CA PRO A 188 -27.88 -3.24 3.90
C PRO A 188 -26.54 -3.98 3.92
N SER A 189 -26.58 -5.29 4.09
CA SER A 189 -25.39 -6.15 4.18
C SER A 189 -25.48 -7.32 3.21
N ASP A 190 -24.33 -7.71 2.66
CA ASP A 190 -24.13 -8.90 1.82
C ASP A 190 -23.21 -9.89 2.54
N ALA A 191 -23.79 -10.98 3.05
CA ALA A 191 -23.07 -11.96 3.85
C ALA A 191 -21.95 -12.69 3.07
N ASN A 192 -22.05 -12.76 1.74
CA ASN A 192 -21.01 -13.38 0.91
C ASN A 192 -19.85 -12.40 0.72
N LEU A 193 -20.14 -11.13 0.44
CA LEU A 193 -19.11 -10.10 0.33
C LEU A 193 -18.35 -9.96 1.63
N ARG A 194 -19.04 -9.96 2.77
CA ARG A 194 -18.42 -9.84 4.09
C ARG A 194 -17.35 -10.89 4.39
N LYS A 195 -17.49 -12.09 3.84
CA LYS A 195 -16.55 -13.21 4.03
C LYS A 195 -15.37 -13.16 3.07
N ARG A 196 -15.36 -12.24 2.11
CA ARG A 196 -14.27 -12.14 1.13
C ARG A 196 -13.06 -11.47 1.76
N HIS A 197 -11.91 -12.06 1.47
CA HIS A 197 -10.58 -11.54 1.77
C HIS A 197 -9.83 -11.36 0.46
N VAL A 198 -8.90 -10.43 0.40
CA VAL A 198 -7.99 -10.29 -0.75
C VAL A 198 -6.75 -11.16 -0.57
N GLY A 199 -6.32 -11.35 0.67
CA GLY A 199 -5.20 -12.20 1.03
C GLY A 199 -5.32 -12.68 2.47
N THR A 200 -4.38 -13.50 2.91
CA THR A 200 -4.37 -13.99 4.31
C THR A 200 -3.91 -12.92 5.32
N ASP A 201 -3.47 -11.77 4.84
CA ASP A 201 -2.90 -10.67 5.62
C ASP A 201 -3.79 -9.42 5.73
N ASP A 202 -5.05 -9.48 5.25
CA ASP A 202 -5.99 -8.34 5.21
C ASP A 202 -6.91 -8.23 6.44
N GLY A 203 -6.58 -8.90 7.54
CA GLY A 203 -7.37 -8.89 8.77
C GLY A 203 -7.57 -7.47 9.33
N ALA A 204 -8.83 -7.07 9.48
CA ALA A 204 -9.23 -5.69 9.73
C ALA A 204 -10.00 -5.49 11.05
N GLU A 205 -9.85 -6.41 12.01
CA GLU A 205 -10.48 -6.32 13.33
C GLU A 205 -10.20 -4.96 14.00
N GLY A 206 -11.25 -4.33 14.53
CA GLY A 206 -11.17 -3.05 15.21
C GLY A 206 -11.25 -1.83 14.30
N VAL A 207 -11.16 -1.98 12.97
CA VAL A 207 -11.31 -0.83 12.05
C VAL A 207 -12.71 -0.25 12.17
N ARG A 208 -12.79 1.07 12.38
CA ARG A 208 -14.05 1.81 12.45
C ARG A 208 -14.76 1.84 11.10
N ILE A 209 -16.03 1.44 11.10
CA ILE A 209 -16.92 1.33 9.93
C ILE A 209 -18.27 2.02 10.19
N GLY A 210 -18.25 3.16 10.88
CA GLY A 210 -19.43 3.91 11.30
C GLY A 210 -19.25 4.52 12.68
N ASP A 211 -20.27 5.25 13.16
CA ASP A 211 -20.09 6.09 14.34
C ASP A 211 -19.84 5.31 15.64
N ASP A 212 -20.44 4.13 15.77
CA ASP A 212 -20.32 3.25 16.94
C ASP A 212 -20.04 1.79 16.53
N LYS A 213 -19.41 1.57 15.38
CA LYS A 213 -19.19 0.22 14.83
C LYS A 213 -17.75 0.01 14.38
N THR A 214 -17.21 -1.14 14.76
CA THR A 214 -15.92 -1.65 14.28
C THR A 214 -16.08 -3.01 13.62
N LEU A 215 -15.12 -3.36 12.77
CA LEU A 215 -14.99 -4.71 12.23
C LEU A 215 -14.60 -5.70 13.35
N LYS A 216 -15.04 -6.96 13.20
CA LYS A 216 -14.88 -8.03 14.18
C LYS A 216 -13.66 -8.90 13.85
N ALA A 217 -13.24 -9.74 14.81
CA ALA A 217 -12.28 -10.80 14.55
C ALA A 217 -12.71 -11.64 13.32
N GLY A 218 -11.78 -11.83 12.39
CA GLY A 218 -12.02 -12.55 11.12
C GLY A 218 -12.65 -11.73 10.00
N ASP A 219 -13.06 -10.48 10.24
CA ASP A 219 -13.44 -9.57 9.14
C ASP A 219 -12.17 -9.11 8.38
N GLY A 220 -12.26 -9.06 7.05
CA GLY A 220 -11.21 -8.53 6.15
C GLY A 220 -11.72 -7.45 5.21
N ALA A 221 -11.10 -7.33 4.03
CA ALA A 221 -11.43 -6.28 3.05
C ALA A 221 -12.90 -6.33 2.60
N GLY A 222 -13.48 -7.52 2.40
CA GLY A 222 -14.86 -7.67 1.95
C GLY A 222 -15.88 -7.14 2.97
N ALA A 223 -15.64 -7.36 4.26
CA ALA A 223 -16.47 -6.81 5.34
C ALA A 223 -16.40 -5.29 5.41
N TYR A 224 -15.23 -4.71 5.13
CA TYR A 224 -15.08 -3.27 5.01
C TYR A 224 -15.88 -2.71 3.82
N PHE A 225 -15.74 -3.31 2.63
CA PHE A 225 -16.43 -2.84 1.43
C PHE A 225 -17.95 -3.04 1.47
N ASP A 226 -18.45 -4.05 2.17
CA ASP A 226 -19.87 -4.19 2.47
C ASP A 226 -20.39 -2.97 3.27
N GLU A 227 -19.59 -2.38 4.13
CA GLU A 227 -20.00 -1.21 4.91
C GLU A 227 -19.81 0.12 4.16
N LEU A 228 -18.92 0.13 3.17
CA LEU A 228 -18.61 1.33 2.37
C LEU A 228 -19.63 1.58 1.24
N PHE A 229 -20.10 0.51 0.58
CA PHE A 229 -20.93 0.63 -0.61
C PHE A 229 -22.37 0.16 -0.39
N LEU A 230 -23.33 0.97 -0.84
CA LEU A 230 -24.71 0.52 -1.04
C LEU A 230 -24.82 -0.38 -2.27
N ASN A 231 -24.13 -0.03 -3.37
CA ASN A 231 -24.00 -0.92 -4.50
C ASN A 231 -22.94 -2.00 -4.21
N LYS A 232 -23.36 -3.21 -3.81
CA LYS A 232 -22.44 -4.27 -3.41
C LYS A 232 -21.59 -4.77 -4.57
N ARG A 233 -22.02 -4.56 -5.82
CA ARG A 233 -21.20 -4.83 -7.02
C ARG A 233 -19.88 -4.08 -6.95
N ALA A 234 -19.88 -2.83 -6.47
CA ALA A 234 -18.69 -2.02 -6.31
C ALA A 234 -17.72 -2.65 -5.30
N GLY A 235 -18.22 -3.20 -4.19
CA GLY A 235 -17.39 -3.91 -3.22
C GLY A 235 -16.72 -5.16 -3.81
N TYR A 236 -17.45 -5.97 -4.58
CA TYR A 236 -16.85 -7.10 -5.30
C TYR A 236 -15.82 -6.67 -6.36
N LEU A 237 -16.06 -5.57 -7.08
CA LEU A 237 -15.08 -5.04 -8.03
C LEU A 237 -13.80 -4.60 -7.30
N MET A 238 -13.93 -3.99 -6.12
CA MET A 238 -12.77 -3.54 -5.34
C MET A 238 -11.90 -4.70 -4.87
N ILE A 239 -12.51 -5.83 -4.45
CA ILE A 239 -11.76 -7.06 -4.14
C ILE A 239 -10.92 -7.52 -5.34
N LEU A 240 -11.50 -7.51 -6.54
CA LEU A 240 -10.78 -7.89 -7.76
C LEU A 240 -9.68 -6.89 -8.14
N LEU A 241 -9.92 -5.59 -7.92
CA LEU A 241 -8.92 -4.56 -8.21
C LEU A 241 -7.70 -4.71 -7.29
N ASP A 242 -7.93 -4.91 -5.99
CA ASP A 242 -6.89 -5.13 -4.97
C ASP A 242 -6.08 -6.41 -5.25
N SER A 243 -6.73 -7.48 -5.73
CA SER A 243 -6.01 -8.72 -6.07
C SER A 243 -5.25 -8.66 -7.39
N SER A 244 -5.61 -7.76 -8.31
CA SER A 244 -5.17 -7.83 -9.71
C SER A 244 -4.28 -6.68 -10.16
N PHE A 245 -4.25 -5.55 -9.45
CA PHE A 245 -3.53 -4.35 -9.87
C PHE A 245 -2.54 -3.90 -8.79
N GLY A 246 -1.29 -3.72 -9.20
CA GLY A 246 -0.22 -3.26 -8.32
C GLY A 246 0.36 -1.91 -8.73
N SER A 247 1.47 -1.57 -8.06
CA SER A 247 2.27 -0.38 -8.35
C SER A 247 2.73 -0.30 -9.81
N ALA A 248 2.92 -1.44 -10.48
CA ALA A 248 3.29 -1.50 -11.87
C ALA A 248 2.20 -0.95 -12.80
N ASN A 249 0.93 -1.26 -12.52
CA ASN A 249 -0.18 -0.77 -13.30
C ASN A 249 -0.43 0.73 -13.08
N LEU A 250 -0.14 1.25 -11.88
CA LEU A 250 -0.23 2.69 -11.60
C LEU A 250 0.94 3.49 -12.19
N ALA A 251 2.11 2.88 -12.34
CA ALA A 251 3.22 3.46 -13.09
C ALA A 251 2.97 3.49 -14.61
N ASP A 252 2.03 2.68 -15.11
CA ASP A 252 1.70 2.63 -16.53
C ASP A 252 0.93 3.89 -16.97
N GLY A 253 1.40 4.49 -18.06
CA GLY A 253 0.79 5.63 -18.70
C GLY A 253 -0.67 5.39 -19.10
N ALA A 254 -1.12 4.15 -19.29
CA ALA A 254 -2.51 3.84 -19.58
C ALA A 254 -3.50 4.20 -18.45
N ASN A 255 -3.03 4.28 -17.21
CA ASN A 255 -3.86 4.50 -16.02
C ASN A 255 -3.63 5.89 -15.41
N LEU A 256 -2.37 6.31 -15.26
CA LEU A 256 -2.00 7.60 -14.69
C LEU A 256 -1.11 8.39 -15.67
N PHE A 257 -1.10 9.72 -15.61
CA PHE A 257 -0.20 10.57 -16.39
C PHE A 257 0.70 11.41 -15.48
N HIS A 258 1.93 11.70 -15.94
CA HIS A 258 2.85 12.54 -15.17
C HIS A 258 2.40 14.00 -15.15
N ILE A 259 2.62 14.67 -14.02
CA ILE A 259 2.34 16.10 -13.86
C ILE A 259 3.58 16.88 -13.45
N LYS A 260 3.58 18.18 -13.78
CA LYS A 260 4.52 19.16 -13.24
C LYS A 260 4.42 19.24 -11.70
N PRO A 261 5.54 19.30 -10.97
CA PRO A 261 5.58 19.34 -9.50
C PRO A 261 4.69 20.41 -8.85
N GLU A 262 4.57 21.59 -9.46
CA GLU A 262 3.79 22.72 -8.95
C GLU A 262 2.28 22.45 -8.95
N ALA A 263 1.83 21.49 -9.77
CA ALA A 263 0.43 21.17 -9.93
C ALA A 263 -0.07 20.07 -8.97
N THR A 264 0.80 19.61 -8.06
CA THR A 264 0.51 18.56 -7.08
C THR A 264 -0.65 18.96 -6.17
N SER A 265 -1.68 18.11 -6.13
CA SER A 265 -2.92 18.30 -5.40
C SER A 265 -3.33 17.02 -4.66
N PRO A 266 -4.22 17.11 -3.65
CA PRO A 266 -4.79 15.93 -3.01
C PRO A 266 -5.48 15.01 -4.02
N GLY A 267 -5.32 13.70 -3.86
CA GLY A 267 -5.79 12.68 -4.79
C GLY A 267 -4.84 12.39 -5.98
N ASP A 268 -3.76 13.18 -6.15
CA ASP A 268 -2.64 12.76 -7.00
C ASP A 268 -1.87 11.61 -6.33
N VAL A 269 -1.01 10.94 -7.09
CA VAL A 269 -0.35 9.71 -6.66
C VAL A 269 1.15 9.81 -6.92
N LEU A 270 1.96 9.75 -5.86
CA LEU A 270 3.41 9.58 -5.98
C LEU A 270 3.72 8.09 -6.11
N VAL A 271 4.46 7.71 -7.15
CA VAL A 271 4.83 6.32 -7.40
C VAL A 271 6.34 6.14 -7.29
N GLU A 272 6.81 5.25 -6.43
CA GLU A 272 8.21 4.83 -6.37
C GLU A 272 8.41 3.57 -7.20
N ARG A 273 9.37 3.59 -8.12
CA ARG A 273 9.77 2.43 -8.93
C ARG A 273 11.29 2.36 -8.98
N TRP A 274 11.86 1.32 -8.40
CA TRP A 274 13.30 1.05 -8.42
C TRP A 274 13.69 -0.19 -9.25
N GLN A 275 12.70 -0.85 -9.86
CA GLN A 275 12.89 -2.02 -10.73
C GLN A 275 11.76 -2.13 -11.75
N LYS A 276 12.07 -2.65 -12.94
CA LYS A 276 11.11 -2.87 -14.03
C LYS A 276 10.07 -3.93 -13.67
N ASN A 277 10.55 -5.07 -13.16
CA ASN A 277 9.73 -6.18 -12.70
C ASN A 277 9.77 -6.23 -11.17
N GLY A 278 8.61 -6.32 -10.53
CA GLY A 278 8.48 -6.37 -9.09
C GLY A 278 7.83 -5.15 -8.47
N ILE A 279 7.76 -5.17 -7.14
CA ILE A 279 6.95 -4.26 -6.34
C ILE A 279 7.66 -2.89 -6.22
N GLY A 280 6.89 -1.84 -6.42
CA GLY A 280 7.22 -0.46 -6.04
C GLY A 280 6.36 0.02 -4.87
N HIS A 281 6.36 1.32 -4.62
CA HIS A 281 5.52 1.93 -3.59
C HIS A 281 4.60 3.00 -4.20
N VAL A 282 3.41 3.16 -3.63
CA VAL A 282 2.40 4.08 -4.14
C VAL A 282 1.86 4.89 -2.97
N LEU A 283 1.91 6.21 -3.10
CA LEU A 283 1.58 7.13 -2.03
C LEU A 283 0.58 8.19 -2.54
N PRO A 284 -0.74 8.04 -2.31
CA PRO A 284 -1.68 9.11 -2.59
C PRO A 284 -1.37 10.36 -1.77
N VAL A 285 -1.48 11.52 -2.42
CA VAL A 285 -1.33 12.83 -1.80
C VAL A 285 -2.60 13.15 -1.01
N MET A 286 -2.43 13.42 0.27
CA MET A 286 -3.52 13.74 1.20
C MET A 286 -3.71 15.24 1.35
N THR A 287 -2.61 15.99 1.42
CA THR A 287 -2.65 17.46 1.52
C THR A 287 -1.62 18.10 0.59
N SER A 288 -1.98 19.28 0.08
CA SER A 288 -1.08 20.17 -0.64
C SER A 288 -1.39 21.59 -0.20
N VAL A 289 -0.50 22.16 0.61
CA VAL A 289 -0.69 23.48 1.23
C VAL A 289 0.43 24.39 0.76
N LYS A 290 0.07 25.56 0.22
CA LYS A 290 1.02 26.63 -0.05
C LYS A 290 1.32 27.40 1.24
N THR A 291 2.60 27.54 1.54
CA THR A 291 3.12 28.31 2.68
C THR A 291 3.41 29.76 2.27
N PRO A 292 3.56 30.69 3.25
CA PRO A 292 4.10 32.01 2.97
C PRO A 292 5.47 31.90 2.27
N GLY A 293 5.60 32.49 1.07
CA GLY A 293 6.80 32.33 0.22
C GLY A 293 6.64 31.32 -0.92
N ASP A 294 5.41 30.88 -1.22
CA ASP A 294 5.06 30.01 -2.35
C ASP A 294 5.70 28.61 -2.34
N LYS A 295 6.20 28.14 -1.18
CA LYS A 295 6.63 26.75 -0.99
C LYS A 295 5.46 25.82 -0.69
N LEU A 296 5.59 24.55 -1.01
CA LEU A 296 4.59 23.51 -0.79
C LEU A 296 4.88 22.70 0.48
N ARG A 297 3.86 22.44 1.27
CA ARG A 297 3.82 21.36 2.27
C ARG A 297 2.89 20.28 1.76
N LEU A 298 3.44 19.09 1.58
CA LEU A 298 2.73 17.94 1.07
C LEU A 298 2.70 16.86 2.14
N THR A 299 1.56 16.20 2.32
CA THR A 299 1.50 14.93 3.04
C THR A 299 0.95 13.85 2.14
N THR A 300 1.43 12.64 2.33
CA THR A 300 1.02 11.44 1.62
C THR A 300 0.44 10.42 2.60
N ALA A 301 -0.27 9.43 2.08
CA ALA A 301 -0.56 8.21 2.80
C ALA A 301 0.14 7.02 2.15
N SER A 302 0.42 5.97 2.91
CA SER A 302 1.11 4.78 2.42
C SER A 302 0.43 3.50 2.92
N GLY A 303 0.19 2.54 2.03
CA GLY A 303 -0.09 1.15 2.42
C GLY A 303 1.21 0.36 2.69
N SER A 304 1.14 -0.96 2.78
CA SER A 304 2.33 -1.83 2.86
C SER A 304 2.01 -3.26 2.48
N MET A 305 3.05 -4.05 2.26
CA MET A 305 3.01 -5.51 2.39
C MET A 305 3.84 -5.93 3.62
N PRO A 306 3.30 -6.70 4.57
CA PRO A 306 1.90 -7.12 4.69
C PRO A 306 0.91 -5.94 4.75
N ARG A 307 -0.35 -6.18 4.34
CA ARG A 307 -1.42 -5.17 4.29
C ARG A 307 -1.61 -4.51 5.66
N ARG A 308 -1.92 -3.20 5.64
CA ARG A 308 -2.19 -2.41 6.85
C ARG A 308 -3.13 -1.25 6.55
N GLN A 309 -3.66 -0.62 7.60
CA GLN A 309 -4.33 0.67 7.42
C GLN A 309 -3.35 1.69 6.81
N PRO A 310 -3.78 2.54 5.85
CA PRO A 310 -2.95 3.58 5.28
C PRO A 310 -2.27 4.40 6.38
N SER A 311 -0.94 4.45 6.42
CA SER A 311 -0.22 5.42 7.27
C SER A 311 -0.46 6.78 6.69
N TRP A 312 -0.92 7.73 7.50
CA TRP A 312 -0.75 9.13 7.19
C TRP A 312 0.67 9.57 7.56
N GLU A 313 1.50 9.80 6.55
CA GLU A 313 2.91 10.15 6.71
C GLU A 313 3.12 11.55 7.30
N SER A 314 4.24 11.76 7.98
CA SER A 314 4.63 13.11 8.43
C SER A 314 4.99 13.99 7.23
N GLU A 315 4.94 15.32 7.38
CA GLU A 315 5.31 16.27 6.32
C GLU A 315 6.74 16.01 5.82
N SER A 316 7.67 15.78 6.73
CA SER A 316 9.09 15.52 6.44
C SER A 316 9.30 14.18 5.74
N GLN A 317 8.61 13.12 6.17
CA GLN A 317 8.68 11.84 5.48
C GLN A 317 8.05 11.91 4.08
N SER A 318 6.91 12.58 3.93
CA SER A 318 6.30 12.86 2.63
C SER A 318 7.24 13.66 1.73
N ALA A 319 7.83 14.75 2.24
CA ALA A 319 8.78 15.56 1.51
C ALA A 319 9.99 14.74 1.05
N ASN A 320 10.50 13.85 1.89
CA ASN A 320 11.58 12.95 1.51
C ASN A 320 11.20 12.08 0.30
N TYR A 321 10.01 11.46 0.30
CA TYR A 321 9.57 10.63 -0.84
C TYR A 321 9.60 11.38 -2.16
N PHE A 322 9.12 12.64 -2.20
CA PHE A 322 9.12 13.46 -3.42
C PHE A 322 10.53 13.79 -3.95
N LYS A 323 11.56 13.70 -3.12
CA LYS A 323 12.97 13.98 -3.46
C LYS A 323 13.75 12.70 -3.84
N LEU A 324 13.19 11.52 -3.62
CA LEU A 324 13.89 10.27 -3.91
C LEU A 324 14.05 10.07 -5.41
N GLN A 325 15.26 9.66 -5.82
CA GLN A 325 15.56 9.34 -7.22
C GLN A 325 14.72 8.17 -7.76
N TYR A 326 14.23 7.29 -6.87
CA TYR A 326 13.35 6.17 -7.23
C TYR A 326 11.93 6.62 -7.64
N THR A 327 11.63 7.91 -7.54
CA THR A 327 10.41 8.51 -8.09
C THR A 327 10.60 9.02 -9.53
N GLY A 328 11.46 8.33 -10.29
CA GLY A 328 11.72 8.65 -11.70
C GLY A 328 12.81 9.69 -11.93
N GLY A 329 13.75 9.87 -11.00
CA GLY A 329 14.86 10.83 -11.08
C GLY A 329 16.01 10.42 -12.02
N ARG A 330 17.14 11.14 -11.93
CA ARG A 330 18.31 11.03 -12.84
C ARG A 330 19.18 9.77 -12.66
N GLY A 331 18.88 8.92 -11.68
CA GLY A 331 19.64 7.69 -11.39
C GLY A 331 19.27 6.49 -12.28
N THR A 332 19.95 5.37 -12.05
CA THR A 332 19.69 4.08 -12.69
C THR A 332 19.48 2.97 -11.66
N THR A 333 18.65 2.00 -12.00
CA THR A 333 18.52 0.73 -11.29
C THR A 333 19.82 -0.08 -11.30
N ALA A 334 19.86 -1.18 -10.52
CA ALA A 334 20.97 -2.13 -10.52
C ALA A 334 21.21 -2.79 -11.90
N ASP A 335 20.18 -2.92 -12.74
CA ASP A 335 20.29 -3.44 -14.12
C ASP A 335 20.65 -2.37 -15.16
N GLY A 336 20.89 -1.13 -14.73
CA GLY A 336 21.29 -0.01 -15.58
C GLY A 336 20.13 0.75 -16.24
N THR A 337 18.88 0.37 -16.00
CA THR A 337 17.71 1.10 -16.49
C THR A 337 17.55 2.45 -15.79
N PRO A 338 17.43 3.58 -16.51
CA PRO A 338 17.13 4.87 -15.88
C PRO A 338 15.80 4.86 -15.12
N TYR A 339 15.76 5.43 -13.91
CA TYR A 339 14.53 5.47 -13.11
C TYR A 339 13.38 6.19 -13.83
N ALA A 340 13.69 7.25 -14.60
CA ALA A 340 12.71 7.95 -15.43
C ALA A 340 11.97 7.06 -16.43
N LYS A 341 12.55 5.91 -16.83
CA LYS A 341 11.93 4.92 -17.72
C LYS A 341 11.02 3.91 -17.02
N LEU A 342 10.88 3.98 -15.70
CA LEU A 342 10.08 3.02 -14.92
C LEU A 342 8.68 3.53 -14.55
N GLY A 343 8.37 4.79 -14.86
CA GLY A 343 7.03 5.35 -14.70
C GLY A 343 6.75 5.84 -13.27
N GLY A 344 7.79 5.88 -12.43
CA GLY A 344 7.72 6.50 -11.11
C GLY A 344 7.57 8.02 -11.16
N GLY A 345 7.22 8.61 -10.02
CA GLY A 345 7.05 10.04 -9.79
C GLY A 345 5.63 10.45 -9.52
N ILE A 346 5.42 11.76 -9.40
CA ILE A 346 4.08 12.32 -9.18
C ILE A 346 3.24 12.17 -10.45
N ARG A 347 2.05 11.59 -10.29
CA ARG A 347 1.10 11.30 -11.37
C ARG A 347 -0.31 11.67 -10.97
N ARG A 348 -1.17 11.91 -11.96
CA ARG A 348 -2.61 12.14 -11.81
C ARG A 348 -3.38 11.07 -12.58
N TRP A 349 -4.56 10.71 -12.07
CA TRP A 349 -5.45 9.78 -12.75
C TRP A 349 -5.82 10.27 -14.14
N ARG A 350 -5.71 9.39 -15.14
CA ARG A 350 -6.38 9.66 -16.41
C ARG A 350 -7.89 9.64 -16.22
N THR A 351 -8.57 10.43 -17.02
CA THR A 351 -10.01 10.59 -16.98
C THR A 351 -10.66 9.67 -18.03
N PRO A 352 -11.49 8.69 -17.65
CA PRO A 352 -12.28 7.94 -18.62
C PRO A 352 -13.29 8.83 -19.32
N ALA A 353 -13.26 8.86 -20.65
CA ALA A 353 -14.18 9.60 -21.49
C ALA A 353 -14.71 8.72 -22.63
N LEU A 354 -15.99 8.86 -22.98
CA LEU A 354 -16.58 8.16 -24.11
C LEU A 354 -16.29 8.92 -25.40
N GLN A 355 -15.52 8.33 -26.30
CA GLN A 355 -15.16 8.92 -27.59
C GLN A 355 -15.33 7.86 -28.69
N ASN A 356 -16.07 8.19 -29.74
CA ASN A 356 -16.27 7.31 -30.90
C ASN A 356 -16.74 5.89 -30.52
N GLY A 357 -17.63 5.78 -29.52
CA GLY A 357 -18.16 4.51 -29.03
C GLY A 357 -17.20 3.68 -28.16
N ARG A 358 -16.05 4.24 -27.76
CA ARG A 358 -15.07 3.59 -26.88
C ARG A 358 -14.82 4.42 -25.62
N TRP A 359 -14.58 3.74 -24.51
CA TRP A 359 -14.05 4.38 -23.32
C TRP A 359 -12.55 4.58 -23.50
N ASN A 360 -12.05 5.79 -23.30
CA ASN A 360 -10.62 6.10 -23.37
C ASN A 360 -10.18 6.87 -22.12
N ASN A 361 -9.04 6.48 -21.56
CA ASN A 361 -8.36 7.18 -20.49
C ASN A 361 -7.57 8.35 -21.09
N ILE A 362 -8.08 9.56 -20.91
CA ILE A 362 -7.51 10.78 -21.49
C ILE A 362 -6.79 11.62 -20.42
N VAL A 363 -5.88 12.48 -20.88
CA VAL A 363 -5.49 13.67 -20.11
C VAL A 363 -6.58 14.72 -20.33
N PRO A 364 -7.32 15.15 -19.30
CA PRO A 364 -8.42 16.09 -19.47
C PRO A 364 -7.88 17.45 -19.94
N PRO A 365 -8.65 18.23 -20.74
CA PRO A 365 -8.18 19.49 -21.32
C PRO A 365 -7.57 20.48 -20.32
N ARG A 366 -8.11 20.54 -19.10
CA ARG A 366 -7.62 21.42 -18.03
C ARG A 366 -6.19 21.09 -17.57
N ASP A 367 -5.79 19.82 -17.68
CA ASP A 367 -4.52 19.31 -17.17
C ASP A 367 -3.45 19.22 -18.28
N GLN A 368 -3.80 19.54 -19.53
CA GLN A 368 -2.87 19.53 -20.67
C GLN A 368 -1.64 20.43 -20.46
N SER A 369 -1.81 21.57 -19.77
CA SER A 369 -0.71 22.51 -19.51
C SER A 369 0.31 22.03 -18.47
N ILE A 370 -0.07 21.05 -17.64
CA ILE A 370 0.75 20.48 -16.56
C ILE A 370 1.21 19.05 -16.89
N TYR A 371 0.73 18.47 -17.97
CA TYR A 371 1.06 17.12 -18.40
C TYR A 371 2.52 17.04 -18.84
N ILE A 372 3.18 15.96 -18.44
CA ILE A 372 4.50 15.54 -18.94
C ILE A 372 4.29 14.20 -19.64
N GLU A 373 4.65 14.12 -20.92
CA GLU A 373 4.52 12.90 -21.72
C GLU A 373 5.46 11.79 -21.18
N ASP A 374 5.07 10.52 -21.26
CA ASP A 374 5.90 9.41 -20.72
C ASP A 374 7.26 9.30 -21.45
N ARG A 375 7.37 9.86 -22.67
CA ARG A 375 8.62 9.95 -23.43
C ARG A 375 9.50 11.16 -23.06
N ASP A 376 8.98 12.13 -22.32
CA ASP A 376 9.76 13.28 -21.83
C ASP A 376 10.57 12.89 -20.59
N LEU A 377 11.58 12.06 -20.82
CA LEU A 377 12.41 11.50 -19.75
C LEU A 377 13.17 12.59 -18.97
N GLU A 378 13.49 13.71 -19.60
CA GLU A 378 14.17 14.83 -18.92
C GLU A 378 13.21 15.62 -18.03
N GLY A 379 11.99 15.89 -18.52
CA GLY A 379 10.91 16.45 -17.71
C GLY A 379 10.57 15.56 -16.52
N ILE A 380 10.57 14.24 -16.70
CA ILE A 380 10.35 13.25 -15.64
C ILE A 380 11.53 13.24 -14.64
N ALA A 381 12.77 13.18 -15.12
CA ALA A 381 13.99 13.03 -14.31
C ALA A 381 14.34 14.24 -13.45
N SER A 382 13.92 15.44 -13.87
CA SER A 382 14.18 16.69 -13.14
C SER A 382 13.23 16.93 -11.96
N ARG A 383 12.17 16.14 -11.80
CA ARG A 383 11.14 16.39 -10.78
C ARG A 383 11.64 16.30 -9.34
N PRO A 384 12.46 15.32 -8.93
CA PRO A 384 12.97 15.28 -7.56
C PRO A 384 13.74 16.55 -7.18
N GLU A 385 14.63 17.03 -8.05
CA GLU A 385 15.37 18.29 -7.87
C GLU A 385 14.41 19.49 -7.82
N ARG A 386 13.34 19.47 -8.63
CA ARG A 386 12.33 20.52 -8.58
C ARG A 386 11.54 20.49 -7.26
N PHE A 387 11.26 19.33 -6.70
CA PHE A 387 10.63 19.21 -5.38
C PHE A 387 11.55 19.70 -4.26
N GLU A 388 12.86 19.49 -4.34
CA GLU A 388 13.81 20.11 -3.39
C GLU A 388 13.67 21.64 -3.35
N GLN A 389 13.39 22.26 -4.49
CA GLN A 389 13.19 23.70 -4.57
C GLN A 389 11.78 24.15 -4.16
N LEU A 390 10.76 23.31 -4.38
CA LEU A 390 9.37 23.68 -4.14
C LEU A 390 8.91 23.40 -2.72
N LEU A 391 9.43 22.35 -2.09
CA LEU A 391 8.99 21.95 -0.76
C LEU A 391 9.51 22.92 0.30
N ALA A 392 8.68 23.19 1.30
CA ALA A 392 9.12 23.94 2.47
C ALA A 392 10.18 23.12 3.22
N GLU A 393 11.19 23.80 3.77
CA GLU A 393 12.11 23.16 4.71
C GLU A 393 11.34 22.70 5.95
N ASP A 394 11.65 21.51 6.42
CA ASP A 394 11.08 20.98 7.64
C ASP A 394 11.62 21.75 8.85
N THR A 395 10.77 21.97 9.85
CA THR A 395 11.28 22.41 11.17
C THR A 395 12.12 21.28 11.76
N PRO A 396 13.22 21.56 12.50
CA PRO A 396 14.00 20.51 13.14
C PRO A 396 13.19 19.53 14.00
N GLU A 397 12.13 20.01 14.66
CA GLU A 397 11.21 19.19 15.43
C GLU A 397 10.45 18.19 14.54
N ALA A 398 9.98 18.62 13.37
CA ALA A 398 9.28 17.76 12.42
C ALA A 398 10.20 16.71 11.78
N GLU A 399 11.47 17.04 11.55
CA GLU A 399 12.47 16.06 11.09
C GLU A 399 12.79 15.03 12.16
N ARG A 400 12.96 15.46 13.42
CA ARG A 400 13.11 14.55 14.56
C ARG A 400 11.90 13.62 14.68
N ASP A 401 10.69 14.17 14.65
CA ASP A 401 9.47 13.39 14.84
C ASP A 401 9.24 12.40 13.69
N ALA A 402 9.63 12.73 12.45
CA ALA A 402 9.65 11.78 11.34
C ALA A 402 10.66 10.67 11.47
N ALA A 403 11.89 11.00 11.89
CA ALA A 403 12.92 10.01 12.13
C ALA A 403 12.46 9.01 13.22
N LEU A 404 11.86 9.52 14.31
CA LEU A 404 11.26 8.70 15.36
C LEU A 404 10.08 7.86 14.85
N ALA A 405 9.20 8.42 14.03
CA ALA A 405 8.10 7.67 13.42
C ALA A 405 8.60 6.56 12.49
N THR A 406 9.66 6.79 11.73
CA THR A 406 10.30 5.79 10.87
C THR A 406 10.89 4.64 11.70
N ILE A 407 11.62 4.98 12.77
CA ILE A 407 12.21 4.00 13.70
C ILE A 407 11.10 3.13 14.32
N GLU A 408 10.04 3.74 14.83
CA GLU A 408 8.98 3.01 15.51
C GLU A 408 8.13 2.18 14.54
N SER A 409 7.83 2.68 13.34
CA SER A 409 7.20 1.89 12.27
C SER A 409 8.02 0.64 11.94
N ALA A 410 9.35 0.78 11.84
CA ALA A 410 10.24 -0.34 11.56
C ALA A 410 10.32 -1.35 12.74
N ARG A 411 10.29 -0.87 13.99
CA ARG A 411 10.19 -1.74 15.17
C ARG A 411 8.93 -2.58 15.16
N GLN A 412 7.77 -1.98 14.89
CA GLN A 412 6.51 -2.72 14.82
C GLN A 412 6.55 -3.79 13.72
N ALA A 413 7.10 -3.46 12.55
CA ALA A 413 7.30 -4.44 11.48
C ALA A 413 8.23 -5.59 11.88
N LEU A 414 9.25 -5.34 12.71
CA LEU A 414 10.14 -6.37 13.26
C LEU A 414 9.49 -7.20 14.37
N LEU A 415 8.55 -6.63 15.12
CA LEU A 415 7.75 -7.40 16.08
C LEU A 415 6.79 -8.34 15.35
N GLU A 416 6.33 -7.99 14.15
CA GLU A 416 5.50 -8.87 13.32
C GLU A 416 6.34 -9.90 12.54
N ARG A 417 7.46 -9.47 11.95
CA ARG A 417 8.35 -10.24 11.08
C ARG A 417 9.83 -10.00 11.47
N PRO A 418 10.33 -10.68 12.52
CA PRO A 418 11.65 -10.39 13.10
C PRO A 418 12.84 -10.65 12.17
N ALA A 419 12.64 -11.42 11.09
CA ALA A 419 13.68 -11.69 10.10
C ALA A 419 13.84 -10.60 9.02
N SER A 420 12.91 -9.63 8.92
CA SER A 420 12.89 -8.68 7.81
C SER A 420 14.10 -7.73 7.81
N CYS A 421 15.04 -7.95 6.88
CA CYS A 421 16.20 -7.07 6.73
C CYS A 421 15.83 -5.70 6.18
N SER A 422 14.79 -5.59 5.35
CA SER A 422 14.24 -4.30 4.91
C SER A 422 13.83 -3.44 6.11
N SER A 423 13.10 -4.01 7.07
CA SER A 423 12.71 -3.29 8.30
C SER A 423 13.90 -2.93 9.17
N ARG A 424 14.92 -3.80 9.29
CA ARG A 424 16.16 -3.49 10.04
C ARG A 424 16.91 -2.31 9.42
N THR A 425 17.14 -2.36 8.10
CA THR A 425 17.78 -1.30 7.32
C THR A 425 17.01 0.01 7.40
N LYS A 426 15.67 -0.04 7.32
CA LYS A 426 14.79 1.12 7.48
C LYS A 426 14.93 1.75 8.86
N ARG A 427 14.99 0.94 9.93
CA ARG A 427 15.20 1.43 11.30
C ARG A 427 16.52 2.17 11.43
N GLU A 428 17.62 1.60 10.95
CA GLU A 428 18.93 2.25 11.05
C GLU A 428 19.00 3.52 10.19
N GLY A 429 18.37 3.54 9.01
CA GLY A 429 18.21 4.78 8.24
C GLY A 429 17.43 5.87 8.99
N GLY A 430 16.41 5.47 9.77
CA GLY A 430 15.71 6.38 10.68
C GLY A 430 16.62 6.92 11.78
N PHE A 431 17.48 6.09 12.36
CA PHE A 431 18.49 6.53 13.33
C PHE A 431 19.53 7.47 12.70
N ASP A 432 20.01 7.19 11.49
CA ASP A 432 20.93 8.07 10.77
C ASP A 432 20.34 9.49 10.62
N SER A 433 19.08 9.58 10.19
CA SER A 433 18.33 10.85 10.12
C SER A 433 18.15 11.49 11.48
N LEU A 434 17.84 10.70 12.52
CA LEU A 434 17.68 11.20 13.88
C LEU A 434 19.01 11.76 14.42
N TYR A 435 20.14 11.09 14.18
CA TYR A 435 21.45 11.59 14.62
C TYR A 435 21.80 12.90 13.93
N ASP A 436 21.52 13.04 12.63
CA ASP A 436 21.78 14.27 11.88
C ASP A 436 21.01 15.45 12.47
N VAL A 437 19.68 15.34 12.57
CA VAL A 437 18.84 16.43 13.10
C VAL A 437 19.15 16.75 14.56
N MET A 438 19.35 15.73 15.40
CA MET A 438 19.64 15.91 16.80
C MET A 438 21.01 16.53 17.04
N SER A 439 21.99 16.25 16.18
CA SER A 439 23.30 16.90 16.22
C SER A 439 23.21 18.36 15.76
N ARG A 440 22.67 18.62 14.57
CA ARG A 440 22.71 19.94 13.93
C ARG A 440 21.80 20.98 14.59
N ALA A 441 20.64 20.57 15.10
CA ALA A 441 19.62 21.49 15.61
C ALA A 441 19.41 21.41 17.12
N PHE A 442 19.69 20.25 17.74
CA PHE A 442 19.48 20.03 19.18
C PHE A 442 20.77 19.83 19.98
N GLY A 443 21.94 19.84 19.32
CA GLY A 443 23.25 19.72 19.96
C GLY A 443 23.49 18.41 20.71
N LYS A 444 22.77 17.33 20.38
CA LYS A 444 22.94 16.02 21.02
C LYS A 444 23.92 15.16 20.23
N SER A 445 24.86 14.54 20.94
CA SER A 445 25.74 13.52 20.38
C SER A 445 24.97 12.22 20.10
N ARG A 446 25.50 11.39 19.19
CA ARG A 446 24.97 10.04 18.91
C ARG A 446 24.76 9.22 20.20
N ALA A 447 25.68 9.31 21.15
CA ALA A 447 25.59 8.64 22.46
C ALA A 447 24.34 9.04 23.26
N GLN A 448 24.04 10.34 23.28
CA GLN A 448 22.88 10.87 23.99
C GLN A 448 21.59 10.48 23.29
N VAL A 449 21.58 10.50 21.95
CA VAL A 449 20.43 10.03 21.16
C VAL A 449 20.18 8.55 21.40
N ASP A 450 21.23 7.71 21.39
CA ASP A 450 21.11 6.28 21.66
C ASP A 450 20.55 6.01 23.06
N ALA A 451 21.07 6.71 24.08
CA ALA A 451 20.61 6.56 25.47
C ALA A 451 19.15 6.98 25.66
N GLU A 452 18.66 7.93 24.87
CA GLU A 452 17.29 8.45 24.97
C GLU A 452 16.29 7.65 24.14
N TYR A 453 16.67 7.20 22.94
CA TYR A 453 15.72 6.67 21.95
C TYR A 453 15.93 5.21 21.57
N ARG A 454 17.14 4.64 21.74
CA ARG A 454 17.42 3.25 21.33
C ARG A 454 16.94 2.28 22.41
N LYS A 455 16.14 1.30 22.01
CA LYS A 455 15.53 0.28 22.88
C LYS A 455 16.36 -1.01 22.82
N HIS A 456 16.20 -1.87 23.83
CA HIS A 456 16.86 -3.19 23.88
C HIS A 456 16.65 -4.02 22.60
N GLU A 457 15.42 -4.02 22.10
CA GLU A 457 15.03 -4.70 20.85
C GLU A 457 15.78 -4.21 19.59
N ASP A 458 16.29 -2.97 19.57
CA ASP A 458 17.05 -2.46 18.42
C ASP A 458 18.43 -3.12 18.31
N TYR A 459 18.97 -3.59 19.42
CA TYR A 459 20.23 -4.34 19.48
C TYR A 459 19.99 -5.83 19.19
N VAL A 460 18.86 -6.37 19.69
CA VAL A 460 18.46 -7.76 19.41
C VAL A 460 18.16 -7.96 17.92
N PHE A 461 17.42 -7.04 17.32
CA PHE A 461 17.13 -7.05 15.89
C PHE A 461 18.12 -6.15 15.11
N ALA A 462 19.41 -6.18 15.42
CA ALA A 462 20.43 -5.38 14.75
C ALA A 462 20.43 -5.56 13.21
N GLU A 463 20.82 -4.52 12.46
CA GLU A 463 20.94 -4.62 11.00
C GLU A 463 21.83 -5.79 10.58
N LEU A 464 21.41 -6.49 9.52
CA LEU A 464 22.14 -7.56 8.88
C LEU A 464 22.50 -7.16 7.45
N GLU A 465 23.66 -7.58 6.97
CA GLU A 465 24.04 -7.41 5.57
C GLU A 465 23.18 -8.34 4.69
N TYR A 466 22.32 -7.76 3.85
CA TYR A 466 21.29 -8.49 3.11
C TYR A 466 21.85 -9.67 2.29
N ASN A 467 22.87 -9.40 1.47
CA ASN A 467 23.50 -10.39 0.58
C ASN A 467 24.40 -11.40 1.32
N GLN A 468 24.53 -11.30 2.64
CA GLN A 468 25.40 -12.14 3.46
C GLN A 468 24.65 -12.78 4.63
N SER A 469 23.31 -12.72 4.65
CA SER A 469 22.52 -13.18 5.78
C SER A 469 21.29 -13.96 5.34
N LYS A 470 21.25 -15.27 5.63
CA LYS A 470 20.10 -16.14 5.32
C LYS A 470 18.87 -15.83 6.15
N THR A 471 19.01 -15.15 7.30
CA THR A 471 17.85 -14.64 8.05
C THR A 471 16.99 -13.73 7.16
N CYS A 472 17.60 -12.95 6.25
CA CYS A 472 16.85 -12.00 5.43
C CYS A 472 15.81 -12.64 4.51
N CYS A 473 15.99 -13.91 4.15
CA CYS A 473 15.10 -14.65 3.24
C CYS A 473 13.92 -15.33 3.96
N TRP A 474 13.78 -15.14 5.27
CA TRP A 474 12.85 -15.89 6.11
C TRP A 474 11.55 -15.11 6.37
N ASN A 475 10.74 -14.97 5.32
CA ASN A 475 9.48 -14.20 5.32
C ASN A 475 8.35 -14.83 6.15
N SER A 476 8.47 -16.10 6.53
CA SER A 476 7.47 -16.86 7.29
C SER A 476 7.59 -16.73 8.81
N THR A 477 8.53 -15.92 9.31
CA THR A 477 8.64 -15.58 10.73
C THR A 477 7.38 -14.92 11.29
N THR A 478 7.11 -15.03 12.59
CA THR A 478 5.84 -14.61 13.20
C THR A 478 6.01 -13.72 14.43
N PRO A 479 4.93 -13.03 14.89
CA PRO A 479 4.97 -12.29 16.14
C PRO A 479 5.34 -13.15 17.36
N GLN A 480 4.93 -14.42 17.37
CA GLN A 480 5.27 -15.35 18.44
C GLN A 480 6.78 -15.64 18.49
N MET A 481 7.43 -15.72 17.33
CA MET A 481 8.89 -15.86 17.27
C MET A 481 9.60 -14.60 17.77
N ALA A 482 9.11 -13.40 17.43
CA ALA A 482 9.68 -12.16 17.96
C ALA A 482 9.61 -12.10 19.49
N GLN A 483 8.49 -12.52 20.08
CA GLN A 483 8.35 -12.64 21.54
C GLN A 483 9.36 -13.63 22.15
N ILE A 484 9.57 -14.79 21.55
CA ILE A 484 10.56 -15.78 22.02
C ILE A 484 11.98 -15.19 21.98
N VAL A 485 12.31 -14.49 20.89
CA VAL A 485 13.62 -13.86 20.71
C VAL A 485 13.86 -12.77 21.76
N LEU A 486 12.88 -11.90 21.99
CA LEU A 486 12.97 -10.84 22.99
C LEU A 486 12.97 -11.37 24.42
N ASP A 487 12.26 -12.46 24.71
CA ASP A 487 12.28 -13.13 26.02
C ASP A 487 13.68 -13.68 26.32
N TYR A 488 14.33 -14.33 25.34
CA TYR A 488 15.73 -14.75 25.48
C TYR A 488 16.66 -13.56 25.76
N ALA A 489 16.51 -12.46 25.03
CA ALA A 489 17.33 -11.27 25.21
C ALA A 489 17.09 -10.60 26.57
N ALA A 490 15.88 -10.65 27.11
CA ALA A 490 15.57 -10.17 28.45
C ALA A 490 16.24 -11.04 29.52
N LYS A 491 16.22 -12.37 29.33
CA LYS A 491 16.95 -13.32 30.18
C LYS A 491 18.46 -13.07 30.15
N GLU A 492 19.06 -12.87 28.98
CA GLU A 492 20.48 -12.48 28.86
C GLU A 492 20.77 -11.20 29.63
N LYS A 493 19.92 -10.17 29.45
CA LYS A 493 20.08 -8.90 30.16
C LYS A 493 20.04 -9.09 31.68
N GLN A 494 19.05 -9.82 32.20
CA GLN A 494 18.92 -10.08 33.63
C GLN A 494 20.16 -10.80 34.19
N GLN A 495 20.71 -11.77 33.45
CA GLN A 495 21.94 -12.47 33.84
C GLN A 495 23.15 -11.53 33.86
N ASN A 496 23.27 -10.66 32.86
CA ASN A 496 24.37 -9.69 32.78
C ASN A 496 24.29 -8.66 33.92
N ASP A 497 23.09 -8.12 34.19
CA ASP A 497 22.83 -7.20 35.30
C ASP A 497 23.17 -7.86 36.65
N ALA A 498 22.76 -9.12 36.87
CA ALA A 498 23.08 -9.87 38.08
C ALA A 498 24.59 -10.12 38.27
N ASN A 499 25.32 -10.24 37.16
CA ASN A 499 26.77 -10.39 37.17
C ASN A 499 27.52 -9.05 37.23
N GLY A 500 26.81 -7.92 37.26
CA GLY A 500 27.41 -6.58 37.26
C GLY A 500 28.23 -6.27 36.00
N VAL A 501 27.93 -6.91 34.87
CA VAL A 501 28.63 -6.70 33.61
C VAL A 501 27.68 -6.15 32.56
N CYS A 502 28.14 -5.18 31.77
CA CYS A 502 27.40 -4.77 30.58
C CYS A 502 27.91 -5.60 29.39
N LYS A 503 27.03 -6.41 28.80
CA LYS A 503 27.29 -7.14 27.55
C LYS A 503 26.21 -6.82 26.53
N GLN A 504 26.62 -6.77 25.26
CA GLN A 504 25.68 -6.64 24.15
C GLN A 504 24.73 -7.85 24.11
N PRO A 505 23.43 -7.65 23.81
CA PRO A 505 22.51 -8.76 23.61
C PRO A 505 22.89 -9.55 22.36
N THR A 506 22.57 -10.84 22.34
CA THR A 506 22.82 -11.69 21.17
C THR A 506 21.87 -11.28 20.02
N PRO A 507 22.38 -10.84 18.84
CA PRO A 507 21.52 -10.47 17.73
C PRO A 507 20.77 -11.67 17.15
N PHE A 508 19.50 -11.49 16.80
CA PHE A 508 18.71 -12.48 16.08
C PHE A 508 19.20 -12.63 14.64
N LYS A 509 19.99 -13.68 14.41
CA LYS A 509 20.66 -14.01 13.15
C LYS A 509 21.08 -15.49 13.12
N SER A 510 21.37 -16.03 11.94
CA SER A 510 21.93 -17.37 11.83
C SER A 510 23.36 -17.44 12.41
N SER A 511 23.66 -18.50 13.16
CA SER A 511 24.97 -18.74 13.76
C SER A 511 25.29 -20.23 13.88
N GLY A 512 26.56 -20.58 14.16
CA GLY A 512 26.94 -21.95 14.50
C GLY A 512 26.71 -22.98 13.39
N GLY A 513 27.00 -22.63 12.13
CA GLY A 513 26.82 -23.51 10.97
C GLY A 513 25.44 -23.40 10.33
N GLY A 514 24.87 -22.20 10.28
CA GLY A 514 23.63 -21.88 9.58
C GLY A 514 22.36 -22.14 10.40
N LYS A 515 22.47 -22.20 11.74
CA LYS A 515 21.41 -22.62 12.66
C LYS A 515 20.82 -21.47 13.46
N TYR A 516 19.70 -21.77 14.14
CA TYR A 516 18.97 -20.87 15.05
C TYR A 516 18.72 -21.56 16.41
N ASP A 517 19.61 -22.47 16.79
CA ASP A 517 19.43 -23.36 17.93
C ASP A 517 19.25 -22.59 19.25
N THR A 518 19.89 -21.43 19.41
CA THR A 518 19.75 -20.57 20.60
C THR A 518 18.28 -20.29 20.92
N TRP A 519 17.53 -19.76 19.96
CA TRP A 519 16.12 -19.40 20.16
C TRP A 519 15.19 -20.60 20.10
N LYS A 520 15.48 -21.59 19.25
CA LYS A 520 14.71 -22.85 19.19
C LYS A 520 14.75 -23.60 20.52
N ASN A 521 15.92 -23.68 21.14
CA ASN A 521 16.10 -24.32 22.44
C ASN A 521 15.43 -23.49 23.53
N HIS A 522 15.57 -22.16 23.50
CA HIS A 522 14.88 -21.28 24.44
C HIS A 522 13.36 -21.43 24.37
N ALA A 523 12.79 -21.45 23.15
CA ALA A 523 11.36 -21.72 22.91
C ALA A 523 10.91 -23.02 23.58
N SER A 524 11.71 -24.08 23.45
CA SER A 524 11.44 -25.36 24.12
C SER A 524 11.48 -25.23 25.64
N THR A 525 12.44 -24.49 26.20
CA THR A 525 12.56 -24.30 27.65
C THR A 525 11.40 -23.52 28.28
N ILE A 526 10.77 -22.62 27.52
CA ILE A 526 9.61 -21.83 27.97
C ILE A 526 8.27 -22.44 27.54
N GLY A 527 8.26 -23.67 27.03
CA GLY A 527 7.04 -24.38 26.62
C GLY A 527 6.38 -23.86 25.33
N ARG A 528 7.10 -23.08 24.51
CA ARG A 528 6.63 -22.48 23.25
C ARG A 528 7.28 -23.10 22.01
N ALA A 529 7.69 -24.37 22.07
CA ALA A 529 8.34 -25.04 20.95
C ALA A 529 7.50 -25.04 19.66
N SER A 530 6.16 -25.14 19.77
CA SER A 530 5.23 -25.11 18.65
C SER A 530 5.16 -23.76 17.92
N ASP A 531 5.49 -22.68 18.63
CA ASP A 531 5.47 -21.31 18.08
C ASP A 531 6.74 -21.03 17.26
N TRP A 532 7.79 -21.85 17.43
CA TRP A 532 9.05 -21.70 16.70
C TRP A 532 8.96 -22.40 15.35
N ARG A 533 8.99 -21.61 14.27
CA ARG A 533 9.08 -22.14 12.91
C ARG A 533 10.52 -22.49 12.57
N ALA A 534 10.72 -23.53 11.76
CA ALA A 534 12.03 -23.81 11.18
C ALA A 534 12.33 -22.80 10.06
N TRP A 535 13.61 -22.51 9.84
CA TRP A 535 14.01 -21.67 8.71
C TRP A 535 13.60 -22.31 7.39
N SER A 536 13.07 -21.49 6.50
CA SER A 536 12.71 -21.83 5.13
C SER A 536 13.24 -20.76 4.18
N GLU A 537 13.52 -21.18 2.94
CA GLU A 537 13.80 -20.27 1.83
C GLU A 537 12.45 -19.78 1.28
N ASP A 538 11.93 -18.70 1.84
CA ASP A 538 10.61 -18.17 1.46
C ASP A 538 10.68 -17.28 0.20
N GLU A 539 11.89 -16.92 -0.22
CA GLU A 539 12.21 -16.21 -1.46
C GLU A 539 13.56 -16.72 -2.01
N PRO A 540 13.83 -16.57 -3.33
CA PRO A 540 15.13 -16.97 -3.89
C PRO A 540 16.31 -16.37 -3.12
N CYS A 541 17.06 -17.23 -2.43
CA CYS A 541 18.03 -16.81 -1.43
C CYS A 541 19.45 -17.25 -1.82
N THR A 542 20.21 -16.34 -2.43
CA THR A 542 21.61 -16.61 -2.83
C THR A 542 22.52 -16.94 -1.65
N GLN A 543 22.13 -16.50 -0.46
CA GLN A 543 22.84 -16.62 0.79
C GLN A 543 22.34 -17.80 1.65
N ARG A 544 21.52 -18.72 1.13
CA ARG A 544 20.97 -19.87 1.88
C ARG A 544 22.01 -20.74 2.59
N ASP A 545 23.20 -20.85 2.01
CA ASP A 545 24.29 -21.72 2.46
C ASP A 545 25.29 -21.01 3.38
N VAL A 546 25.05 -19.75 3.75
CA VAL A 546 25.95 -19.06 4.69
C VAL A 546 25.93 -19.75 6.06
N ALA A 547 27.12 -20.02 6.59
CA ALA A 547 27.29 -20.65 7.89
C ALA A 547 27.00 -19.70 9.05
N GLU A 548 27.12 -18.39 8.81
CA GLU A 548 26.86 -17.35 9.79
C GLU A 548 26.41 -16.07 9.09
N ASP A 549 25.38 -15.44 9.65
CA ASP A 549 24.89 -14.16 9.17
C ASP A 549 25.79 -13.02 9.64
N THR A 550 25.92 -12.01 8.78
CA THR A 550 26.78 -10.85 9.02
C THR A 550 25.97 -9.67 9.57
N VAL A 551 26.36 -9.19 10.75
CA VAL A 551 25.82 -7.94 11.30
C VAL A 551 26.33 -6.77 10.47
N GLY A 552 25.41 -5.96 9.97
CA GLY A 552 25.70 -4.81 9.13
C GLY A 552 26.45 -3.71 9.86
N ALA A 553 27.08 -2.81 9.10
CA ALA A 553 27.87 -1.73 9.68
C ALA A 553 27.06 -0.87 10.66
N ARG A 554 25.79 -0.55 10.35
CA ARG A 554 24.94 0.24 11.26
C ARG A 554 24.31 -0.61 12.36
N GLY A 555 24.36 -1.94 12.25
CA GLY A 555 23.96 -2.88 13.29
C GLY A 555 24.98 -3.02 14.42
N LYS A 556 26.25 -2.62 14.21
CA LYS A 556 27.32 -2.66 15.20
C LYS A 556 27.26 -1.45 16.14
N VAL A 557 26.16 -1.31 16.88
CA VAL A 557 25.95 -0.25 17.87
C VAL A 557 26.24 -0.76 19.27
N GLU A 558 27.06 -0.04 20.02
CA GLU A 558 27.37 -0.40 21.40
C GLU A 558 26.30 0.10 22.36
N MET A 559 25.56 -0.83 22.98
CA MET A 559 24.70 -0.54 24.15
C MET A 559 25.51 -0.22 25.42
N CYS A 560 26.63 -0.92 25.59
CA CYS A 560 27.54 -0.79 26.72
C CYS A 560 28.71 0.12 26.38
N ARG A 561 28.97 1.14 27.21
CA ARG A 561 30.12 2.04 27.08
C ARG A 561 30.86 2.17 28.41
#